data_AF-A0A133QLT4-F1
#
_entry.id   AF-A0A133QLT4-F1
#
_cell.length_a   1.000
_cell.length_b   1.000
_cell.length_c   1.000
_cell.angle_alpha   90.00
_cell.angle_beta   90.00
_cell.angle_gamma   90.00
#
_symmetry.space_group_name_H-M   'P 1'
#
loop_
_entity.id
_entity.type
_entity.pdbx_description
1 polymer ?
#
loop_
_entity_poly.entity_id
_entity_poly.type
_entity_poly.pdbx_seq_one_letter_code
_entity_poly.pdbx_strand_id
1 'polypeptide(L)'
;MKIDYDEKLSPHFTVGEMLRSGTAIRLGIKNVPEEHPEDGLTNEEVVENLRQLAVKVLEPLRQRVGRVIVTSGYRCRVLNRAVGGVATSQHLCGQAADIHVTGNEMCRKYARIIRQLTPFDQLILEPAGSLQKRWIHVSYRPKGRGSVGVSDPKTKWMLPIRKARHYQEGPIGGVHHN
;
A
#
# COMPACT_ATOMS: atom_id res chain seq x y z
N MET A 1 10.65 -14.63 -19.22
CA MET A 1 11.03 -13.29 -19.68
C MET A 1 12.10 -12.77 -18.74
N LYS A 2 13.15 -12.10 -19.25
CA LYS A 2 14.11 -11.40 -18.36
C LYS A 2 13.48 -10.14 -17.80
N ILE A 3 13.77 -9.79 -16.55
CA ILE A 3 13.31 -8.53 -15.96
C ILE A 3 13.95 -7.33 -16.68
N ASP A 4 13.12 -6.42 -17.17
CA ASP A 4 13.50 -5.05 -17.53
C ASP A 4 13.13 -4.13 -16.37
N TYR A 5 14.14 -3.55 -15.71
CA TYR A 5 13.93 -2.69 -14.54
C TYR A 5 13.32 -1.34 -14.89
N ASP A 6 13.53 -0.86 -16.12
CA ASP A 6 13.04 0.45 -16.58
C ASP A 6 11.63 0.36 -17.18
N GLU A 7 11.12 -0.86 -17.35
CA GLU A 7 9.76 -1.11 -17.82
C GLU A 7 8.74 -0.35 -16.97
N LYS A 8 7.90 0.44 -17.65
CA LYS A 8 6.84 1.23 -17.04
C LYS A 8 5.63 0.34 -16.75
N LEU A 9 5.31 0.20 -15.47
CA LEU A 9 4.07 -0.42 -14.99
C LEU A 9 2.88 0.54 -15.11
N SER A 10 3.16 1.83 -15.11
CA SER A 10 2.23 2.95 -15.31
C SER A 10 3.08 4.19 -15.67
N PRO A 11 2.49 5.36 -16.00
CA PRO A 11 3.28 6.54 -16.37
C PRO A 11 4.40 6.89 -15.38
N HIS A 12 4.20 6.59 -14.09
CA HIS A 12 5.09 7.03 -13.04
C HIS A 12 5.81 5.95 -12.23
N PHE A 13 5.45 4.68 -12.39
CA PHE A 13 6.03 3.57 -11.62
C PHE A 13 6.69 2.56 -12.55
N THR A 14 7.83 2.01 -12.13
CA THR A 14 8.63 1.05 -12.90
C THR A 14 8.72 -0.30 -12.21
N VAL A 15 9.06 -1.35 -12.96
CA VAL A 15 9.36 -2.67 -12.38
C VAL A 15 10.46 -2.55 -11.32
N GLY A 16 11.55 -1.85 -11.62
CA GLY A 16 12.66 -1.72 -10.69
C GLY A 16 12.32 -1.03 -9.37
N GLU A 17 11.46 -0.01 -9.39
CA GLU A 17 10.94 0.60 -8.16
C GLU A 17 10.18 -0.42 -7.30
N MET A 18 9.39 -1.29 -7.92
CA MET A 18 8.53 -2.26 -7.23
C MET A 18 9.28 -3.50 -6.74
N LEU A 19 10.41 -3.86 -7.35
CA LEU A 19 11.28 -4.95 -6.88
C LEU A 19 12.30 -4.49 -5.84
N ARG A 20 12.54 -3.18 -5.72
CA ARG A 20 13.51 -2.62 -4.78
C ARG A 20 13.03 -2.75 -3.33
N SER A 21 13.95 -3.09 -2.44
CA SER A 21 13.76 -3.05 -1.00
C SER A 21 15.07 -2.69 -0.30
N GLY A 22 15.03 -1.74 0.64
CA GLY A 22 16.21 -1.37 1.42
C GLY A 22 16.76 -2.54 2.25
N THR A 23 15.89 -3.41 2.76
CA THR A 23 16.31 -4.64 3.46
C THR A 23 16.95 -5.63 2.52
N ALA A 24 16.43 -5.80 1.30
CA ALA A 24 17.02 -6.69 0.31
C ALA A 24 18.45 -6.26 -0.04
N ILE A 25 18.65 -4.97 -0.29
CA ILE A 25 19.99 -4.39 -0.55
C ILE A 25 20.93 -4.64 0.63
N ARG A 26 20.48 -4.32 1.86
CA ARG A 26 21.31 -4.48 3.07
C ARG A 26 21.70 -5.93 3.34
N LEU A 27 20.85 -6.88 2.98
CA LEU A 27 21.08 -8.31 3.21
C LEU A 27 21.61 -9.06 1.98
N GLY A 28 21.85 -8.37 0.85
CA GLY A 28 22.28 -9.00 -0.40
C GLY A 28 21.25 -9.96 -1.01
N ILE A 29 19.96 -9.79 -0.71
CA ILE A 29 18.89 -10.64 -1.23
C ILE A 29 18.50 -10.16 -2.63
N LYS A 30 18.64 -11.02 -3.65
CA LYS A 30 18.15 -10.72 -5.00
C LYS A 30 16.62 -10.83 -5.03
N ASN A 31 15.91 -9.72 -4.94
CA ASN A 31 14.44 -9.72 -4.85
C ASN A 31 13.77 -9.74 -6.23
N VAL A 32 14.01 -10.79 -7.01
CA VAL A 32 13.43 -11.00 -8.34
C VAL A 32 12.92 -12.44 -8.48
N PRO A 33 11.75 -12.71 -9.08
CA PRO A 33 11.15 -14.05 -9.05
C PRO A 33 12.03 -15.15 -9.66
N GLU A 34 12.71 -14.87 -10.77
CA GLU A 34 13.60 -15.83 -11.44
C GLU A 34 14.76 -16.36 -10.57
N GLU A 35 15.18 -15.62 -9.54
CA GLU A 35 16.24 -16.04 -8.62
C GLU A 35 15.68 -16.90 -7.45
N HIS A 36 14.36 -17.08 -7.37
CA HIS A 36 13.66 -17.88 -6.35
C HIS A 36 12.61 -18.81 -7.01
N PRO A 37 13.00 -19.73 -7.90
CA PRO A 37 12.05 -20.61 -8.60
C PRO A 37 11.19 -21.45 -7.64
N GLU A 38 11.66 -21.73 -6.43
CA GLU A 38 10.92 -22.42 -5.38
C GLU A 38 9.68 -21.66 -4.87
N ASP A 39 9.61 -20.35 -5.14
CA ASP A 39 8.42 -19.54 -4.83
C ASP A 39 7.26 -19.81 -5.79
N GLY A 40 7.53 -20.45 -6.93
CA GLY A 40 6.51 -20.93 -7.87
C GLY A 40 5.83 -19.81 -8.65
N LEU A 41 6.52 -18.67 -8.82
CA LEU A 41 6.03 -17.51 -9.57
C LEU A 41 7.00 -17.14 -10.67
N THR A 42 6.46 -16.82 -11.84
CA THR A 42 7.23 -16.30 -12.98
C THR A 42 7.43 -14.79 -12.88
N ASN A 43 8.42 -14.28 -13.60
CA ASN A 43 8.63 -12.83 -13.74
C ASN A 43 7.39 -12.16 -14.34
N GLU A 44 6.79 -12.78 -15.35
CA GLU A 44 5.60 -12.30 -16.06
C GLU A 44 4.40 -12.14 -15.14
N GLU A 45 4.10 -13.14 -14.30
CA GLU A 45 2.99 -13.10 -13.35
C GLU A 45 3.16 -11.97 -12.32
N VAL A 46 4.37 -11.82 -11.77
CA VAL A 46 4.66 -10.78 -10.79
C VAL A 46 4.60 -9.40 -11.43
N VAL A 47 5.20 -9.22 -12.61
CA VAL A 47 5.17 -7.95 -13.34
C VAL A 47 3.74 -7.55 -13.70
N GLU A 48 2.89 -8.49 -14.13
CA GLU A 48 1.48 -8.20 -14.40
C GLU A 48 0.69 -7.83 -13.14
N ASN A 49 0.88 -8.54 -12.04
CA ASN A 49 0.24 -8.16 -10.76
C ASN A 49 0.66 -6.76 -10.30
N LEU A 50 1.96 -6.44 -10.42
CA LEU A 50 2.49 -5.12 -10.10
C LEU A 50 1.94 -4.04 -11.04
N ARG A 51 1.76 -4.34 -12.33
CA ARG A 51 1.15 -3.44 -13.31
C ARG A 51 -0.29 -3.12 -12.94
N GLN A 52 -1.07 -4.14 -12.59
CA GLN A 52 -2.44 -3.95 -12.14
C GLN A 52 -2.50 -3.10 -10.87
N LEU A 53 -1.65 -3.37 -9.87
CA LEU A 53 -1.55 -2.54 -8.66
C LEU A 53 -1.18 -1.09 -9.00
N ALA A 54 -0.20 -0.89 -9.87
CA ALA A 54 0.26 0.44 -10.27
C ALA A 54 -0.85 1.23 -10.98
N VAL A 55 -1.47 0.65 -12.01
CA VAL A 55 -2.52 1.30 -12.80
C VAL A 55 -3.79 1.55 -11.98
N LYS A 56 -4.20 0.60 -11.13
CA LYS A 56 -5.49 0.69 -10.43
C LYS A 56 -5.41 1.44 -9.11
N VAL A 57 -4.25 1.51 -8.48
CA VAL A 57 -4.10 2.09 -7.12
C VAL A 57 -3.04 3.18 -7.06
N LEU A 58 -1.79 2.88 -7.41
CA LEU A 58 -0.67 3.80 -7.16
C LEU A 58 -0.72 5.03 -8.06
N GLU A 59 -1.03 4.86 -9.34
CA GLU A 59 -1.12 5.94 -10.33
C GLU A 59 -2.27 6.91 -10.00
N PRO A 60 -3.52 6.46 -9.72
CA PRO A 60 -4.58 7.36 -9.25
C PRO A 60 -4.23 8.12 -7.97
N LEU A 61 -3.51 7.49 -7.02
CA LEU A 61 -3.02 8.19 -5.84
C LEU A 61 -2.02 9.28 -6.23
N ARG A 62 -1.00 8.93 -7.01
CA ARG A 62 0.06 9.84 -7.47
C ARG A 62 -0.49 11.05 -8.21
N GLN A 63 -1.48 10.86 -9.07
CA GLN A 63 -2.16 11.96 -9.77
C GLN A 63 -2.83 12.98 -8.82
N ARG A 64 -3.21 12.57 -7.61
CA ARG A 64 -3.88 13.44 -6.62
C ARG A 64 -2.93 14.08 -5.61
N VAL A 65 -1.79 13.45 -5.34
CA VAL A 65 -0.89 13.86 -4.24
C VAL A 65 0.50 14.26 -4.70
N GLY A 66 0.82 14.07 -5.97
CA GLY A 66 2.19 14.20 -6.48
C GLY A 66 3.02 12.98 -6.10
N ARG A 67 4.29 13.21 -5.75
CA ARG A 67 5.27 12.13 -5.50
C ARG A 67 4.77 11.13 -4.45
N VAL A 68 4.80 9.85 -4.82
CA VAL A 68 4.56 8.69 -3.95
C VAL A 68 5.86 7.90 -3.90
N ILE A 69 6.30 7.53 -2.69
CA ILE A 69 7.54 6.75 -2.49
C ILE A 69 7.13 5.34 -2.10
N VAL A 70 7.37 4.37 -2.97
CA VAL A 70 7.21 2.94 -2.65
C VAL A 70 8.50 2.42 -2.03
N THR A 71 8.38 1.79 -0.87
CA THR A 71 9.52 1.20 -0.14
C THR A 71 9.69 -0.28 -0.40
N SER A 72 8.60 -0.95 -0.80
CA SER A 72 8.59 -2.37 -1.17
C SER A 72 7.31 -2.68 -1.95
N GLY A 73 7.46 -3.31 -3.12
CA GLY A 73 6.38 -3.91 -3.89
C GLY A 73 6.39 -5.43 -3.76
N TYR A 74 6.98 -6.16 -4.71
CA TYR A 74 7.16 -7.60 -4.59
C TYR A 74 8.16 -7.96 -3.47
N ARG A 75 7.96 -9.12 -2.84
CA ARG A 75 8.95 -9.76 -1.95
C ARG A 75 9.03 -11.24 -2.26
N CYS A 76 10.23 -11.78 -2.51
CA CYS A 76 10.44 -13.22 -2.43
C CYS A 76 10.25 -13.71 -0.97
N ARG A 77 10.04 -15.02 -0.78
CA ARG A 77 9.80 -15.59 0.56
C ARG A 77 10.96 -15.34 1.52
N VAL A 78 12.21 -15.35 1.04
CA VAL A 78 13.40 -15.05 1.86
C VAL A 78 13.32 -13.62 2.40
N LEU A 79 13.08 -12.63 1.53
CA LEU A 79 12.94 -11.24 1.93
C LEU A 79 11.74 -11.03 2.86
N ASN A 80 10.59 -11.63 2.54
CA ASN A 80 9.38 -11.49 3.35
C ASN A 80 9.60 -11.99 4.78
N ARG A 81 10.29 -13.13 4.95
CA ARG A 81 10.68 -13.64 6.28
C ARG A 81 11.64 -12.68 7.00
N ALA A 82 12.64 -12.16 6.29
CA ALA A 82 13.63 -11.25 6.87
C ALA A 82 13.03 -9.93 7.40
N VAL A 83 11.90 -9.49 6.86
CA VAL A 83 11.15 -8.31 7.35
C VAL A 83 10.02 -8.66 8.32
N GLY A 84 9.90 -9.93 8.74
CA GLY A 84 8.83 -10.38 9.64
C GLY A 84 7.44 -10.44 9.00
N GLY A 85 7.37 -10.53 7.67
CA GLY A 85 6.11 -10.65 6.93
C GLY A 85 5.46 -12.02 7.09
N VAL A 86 4.12 -12.05 6.99
CA VAL A 86 3.33 -13.29 7.08
C VAL A 86 3.43 -14.12 5.79
N ALA A 87 3.27 -15.44 5.91
CA ALA A 87 3.38 -16.39 4.79
C ALA A 87 2.26 -16.22 3.73
N THR A 88 1.15 -15.60 4.09
CA THR A 88 0.01 -15.31 3.18
C THR A 88 0.01 -13.87 2.68
N SER A 89 1.15 -13.18 2.72
CA SER A 89 1.28 -11.78 2.33
C SER A 89 1.09 -11.59 0.82
N GLN A 90 0.31 -10.59 0.42
CA GLN A 90 0.14 -10.25 -1.00
C GLN A 90 1.40 -9.66 -1.66
N HIS A 91 2.40 -9.24 -0.88
CA HIS A 91 3.71 -8.90 -1.41
C HIS A 91 4.38 -10.08 -2.11
N LEU A 92 4.13 -11.31 -1.64
CA LEU A 92 4.70 -12.53 -2.21
C LEU A 92 4.24 -12.78 -3.65
N CYS A 93 3.13 -12.18 -4.07
CA CYS A 93 2.57 -12.33 -5.42
C CYS A 93 2.71 -11.06 -6.27
N GLY A 94 3.38 -10.00 -5.77
CA GLY A 94 3.43 -8.71 -6.48
C GLY A 94 2.09 -7.95 -6.46
N GLN A 95 1.22 -8.23 -5.48
CA GLN A 95 -0.13 -7.65 -5.39
C GLN A 95 -0.23 -6.57 -4.30
N ALA A 96 0.89 -6.19 -3.67
CA ALA A 96 0.89 -5.19 -2.61
C ALA A 96 2.09 -4.24 -2.70
N ALA A 97 1.94 -3.07 -2.09
CA ALA A 97 2.98 -2.06 -1.97
C ALA A 97 2.92 -1.37 -0.60
N ASP A 98 4.10 -1.09 -0.04
CA ASP A 98 4.26 -0.27 1.14
C ASP A 98 4.72 1.13 0.76
N ILE A 99 3.84 2.10 0.98
CA ILE A 99 4.05 3.51 0.67
C ILE A 99 4.61 4.23 1.89
N HIS A 100 5.76 4.87 1.75
CA HIS A 100 6.34 5.69 2.81
C HIS A 100 5.48 6.93 3.09
N VAL A 101 5.30 7.24 4.38
CA VAL A 101 4.68 8.47 4.84
C VAL A 101 5.53 9.10 5.94
N THR A 102 5.67 10.42 5.92
CA THR A 102 6.51 11.17 6.87
C THR A 102 5.75 11.59 8.14
N GLY A 103 4.42 11.42 8.16
CA GLY A 103 3.60 11.79 9.31
C GLY A 103 2.12 11.46 9.14
N ASN A 104 1.37 11.67 10.22
CA ASN A 104 -0.02 11.26 10.32
C ASN A 104 -0.97 12.01 9.35
N GLU A 105 -0.66 13.25 9.00
CA GLU A 105 -1.46 14.02 8.04
C GLU A 105 -1.36 13.43 6.63
N MET A 106 -0.14 13.22 6.13
CA MET A 106 0.11 12.54 4.86
C MET A 106 -0.52 11.15 4.84
N CYS A 107 -0.35 10.40 5.93
CA CYS A 107 -0.96 9.08 6.10
C CYS A 107 -2.49 9.11 5.92
N ARG A 108 -3.17 10.03 6.62
CA ARG A 108 -4.63 10.17 6.52
C ARG A 108 -5.07 10.65 5.15
N LYS A 109 -4.35 11.60 4.53
CA LYS A 109 -4.64 12.11 3.19
C LYS A 109 -4.59 10.98 2.16
N TYR A 110 -3.52 10.19 2.17
CA TYR A 110 -3.30 9.11 1.21
C TYR A 110 -4.34 8.00 1.41
N ALA A 111 -4.55 7.56 2.65
CA ALA A 111 -5.57 6.56 2.96
C ALA A 111 -6.98 7.00 2.52
N ARG A 112 -7.35 8.27 2.72
CA ARG A 112 -8.64 8.81 2.27
C ARG A 112 -8.78 8.75 0.75
N ILE A 113 -7.75 9.16 0.01
CA ILE A 113 -7.76 9.16 -1.46
C ILE A 113 -7.85 7.74 -2.01
N ILE A 114 -7.03 6.81 -1.49
CA ILE A 114 -7.07 5.40 -1.89
C ILE A 114 -8.48 4.83 -1.68
N ARG A 115 -9.09 5.10 -0.51
CA ARG A 115 -10.43 4.63 -0.18
C ARG A 115 -11.53 5.16 -1.10
N GLN A 116 -11.36 6.37 -1.62
CA GLN A 116 -12.38 7.04 -2.43
C GLN A 116 -12.25 6.73 -3.92
N LEU A 117 -11.03 6.49 -4.41
CA LEU A 117 -10.74 6.51 -5.84
C LEU A 117 -10.23 5.19 -6.42
N THR A 118 -9.92 4.19 -5.58
CA THR A 118 -9.23 2.98 -6.04
C THR A 118 -9.96 1.71 -5.61
N PRO A 119 -9.86 0.62 -6.39
CA PRO A 119 -10.49 -0.66 -6.08
C PRO A 119 -9.61 -1.55 -5.18
N PHE A 120 -8.90 -0.97 -4.20
CA PHE A 120 -7.96 -1.70 -3.32
C PHE A 120 -8.64 -2.85 -2.54
N ASP A 121 -7.86 -3.87 -2.16
CA ASP A 121 -8.33 -5.00 -1.35
C ASP A 121 -7.99 -4.82 0.13
N GLN A 122 -6.72 -4.53 0.45
CA GLN A 122 -6.27 -4.25 1.81
C GLN A 122 -5.67 -2.85 1.89
N LEU A 123 -5.93 -2.16 3.00
CA LEU A 123 -5.32 -0.88 3.33
C LEU A 123 -5.01 -0.87 4.83
N ILE A 124 -3.73 -1.01 5.17
CA ILE A 124 -3.26 -1.19 6.54
C ILE A 124 -2.25 -0.09 6.88
N LEU A 125 -2.38 0.50 8.08
CA LEU A 125 -1.51 1.57 8.55
C LEU A 125 -0.50 1.03 9.54
N GLU A 126 0.77 1.08 9.19
CA GLU A 126 1.83 0.37 9.90
C GLU A 126 2.94 1.30 10.42
N PRO A 127 3.64 0.91 11.51
CA PRO A 127 3.40 -0.31 12.29
C PRO A 127 2.10 -0.22 13.12
N ALA A 128 1.42 -1.36 13.31
CA ALA A 128 0.24 -1.46 14.15
C ALA A 128 0.56 -1.03 15.59
N GLY A 129 -0.39 -0.40 16.30
CA GLY A 129 -0.17 0.08 17.68
C GLY A 129 0.71 1.32 17.85
N SER A 130 1.42 1.79 16.83
CA SER A 130 2.19 3.04 16.90
C SER A 130 1.33 4.28 16.69
N LEU A 131 1.59 5.34 17.47
CA LEU A 131 1.07 6.70 17.26
C LEU A 131 1.60 7.34 15.97
N GLN A 132 2.80 6.96 15.55
CA GLN A 132 3.44 7.43 14.32
C GLN A 132 3.46 6.31 13.29
N LYS A 133 2.69 6.49 12.22
CA LYS A 133 2.67 5.57 11.08
C LYS A 133 3.81 5.91 10.14
N ARG A 134 4.54 4.88 9.70
CA ARG A 134 5.72 5.01 8.84
C ARG A 134 5.43 4.60 7.40
N TRP A 135 4.47 3.71 7.22
CA TRP A 135 4.03 3.29 5.89
C TRP A 135 2.54 2.94 5.86
N ILE A 136 1.98 3.06 4.65
CA ILE A 136 0.68 2.55 4.27
C ILE A 136 0.91 1.31 3.43
N HIS A 137 0.50 0.16 3.94
CA HIS A 137 0.38 -1.05 3.15
C HIS A 137 -0.92 -0.99 2.35
N VAL A 138 -0.84 -1.16 1.03
CA VAL A 138 -2.00 -1.25 0.14
C VAL A 138 -1.85 -2.41 -0.81
N SER A 139 -2.94 -3.14 -1.07
CA SER A 139 -2.94 -4.25 -2.00
C SER A 139 -4.07 -4.18 -3.02
N TYR A 140 -3.86 -4.85 -4.14
CA TYR A 140 -4.83 -5.05 -5.21
C TYR A 140 -4.59 -6.39 -5.89
N ARG A 141 -5.65 -7.18 -6.03
CA ARG A 141 -5.73 -8.37 -6.86
C ARG A 141 -6.97 -8.25 -7.77
N PRO A 142 -6.86 -8.62 -9.06
CA PRO A 142 -8.03 -8.71 -9.91
C PRO A 142 -9.06 -9.69 -9.33
N LYS A 143 -10.32 -9.27 -9.23
CA LYS A 143 -11.41 -10.20 -8.86
C LYS A 143 -11.69 -11.11 -10.06
N GLY A 144 -11.23 -12.36 -10.00
CA GLY A 144 -11.66 -13.39 -10.94
C GLY A 144 -13.15 -13.71 -10.76
N ARG A 145 -13.89 -13.97 -11.86
CA ARG A 145 -15.22 -14.60 -11.80
C ARG A 145 -15.05 -15.96 -11.11
N GLY A 146 -15.37 -16.07 -9.82
CA GLY A 146 -15.32 -17.33 -9.06
C GLY A 146 -14.35 -17.40 -7.87
N SER A 147 -13.84 -16.28 -7.37
CA SER A 147 -13.10 -16.32 -6.08
C SER A 147 -14.09 -16.43 -4.91
N VAL A 148 -14.25 -17.66 -4.41
CA VAL A 148 -14.87 -17.97 -3.12
C VAL A 148 -14.26 -17.08 -2.05
N GLY A 149 -15.12 -16.43 -1.26
CA GLY A 149 -14.73 -15.38 -0.33
C GLY A 149 -13.66 -15.81 0.67
N VAL A 150 -12.43 -15.33 0.48
CA VAL A 150 -11.52 -15.11 1.60
C VAL A 150 -11.99 -13.81 2.24
N SER A 151 -12.67 -13.98 3.38
CA SER A 151 -13.17 -12.96 4.33
C SER A 151 -12.85 -11.51 3.96
N ASP A 152 -13.91 -10.75 3.69
CA ASP A 152 -13.91 -9.29 3.54
C ASP A 152 -13.10 -8.63 4.69
N PRO A 153 -11.91 -8.03 4.43
CA PRO A 153 -11.16 -7.31 5.45
C PRO A 153 -11.67 -5.87 5.63
N LYS A 154 -12.92 -5.56 5.26
CA LYS A 154 -13.55 -4.25 5.54
C LYS A 154 -13.59 -3.85 7.02
N THR A 155 -13.18 -4.70 7.95
CA THR A 155 -13.15 -4.40 9.38
C THR A 155 -11.91 -4.98 10.05
N LYS A 156 -10.78 -4.25 10.02
CA LYS A 156 -9.87 -4.36 11.17
C LYS A 156 -9.22 -3.07 11.68
N TRP A 157 -9.19 -1.96 10.94
CA TRP A 157 -8.74 -0.68 11.54
C TRP A 157 -9.48 0.54 10.98
N MET A 158 -10.73 0.75 11.45
CA MET A 158 -11.30 2.08 11.50
C MET A 158 -10.66 2.82 12.69
N LEU A 159 -9.72 3.73 12.43
CA LEU A 159 -9.54 4.83 13.37
C LEU A 159 -10.80 5.70 13.26
N PRO A 160 -11.57 5.93 14.34
CA PRO A 160 -12.63 6.91 14.30
C PRO A 160 -11.98 8.28 14.24
N ILE A 161 -11.82 8.84 13.03
CA ILE A 161 -11.74 10.29 12.89
C ILE A 161 -13.15 10.76 13.23
N ARG A 162 -13.38 11.11 14.51
CA ARG A 162 -14.56 11.84 14.93
C ARG A 162 -14.73 12.99 13.94
N LYS A 163 -15.88 13.05 13.25
CA LYS A 163 -16.31 14.27 12.54
C LYS A 163 -16.06 15.43 13.50
N ALA A 164 -15.18 16.36 13.14
CA ALA A 164 -15.16 17.65 13.78
C ALA A 164 -16.59 18.18 13.65
N ARG A 165 -17.30 18.23 14.78
CA ARG A 165 -18.61 18.86 14.84
C ARG A 165 -18.39 20.31 14.39
N HIS A 166 -19.23 20.75 13.46
CA HIS A 166 -19.41 22.15 13.15
C HIS A 166 -19.41 22.95 14.46
N TYR A 167 -18.43 23.81 14.63
CA TYR A 167 -18.54 24.93 15.55
C TYR A 167 -19.52 25.89 14.88
N GLN A 168 -20.81 25.75 15.21
CA GLN A 168 -21.76 26.81 14.92
C GLN A 168 -21.53 27.91 15.95
N GLU A 169 -21.18 29.09 15.46
CA GLU A 169 -21.24 30.33 16.22
C GLU A 169 -22.70 30.55 16.68
N GLY A 170 -22.87 30.80 17.97
CA GLY A 170 -24.14 31.14 18.62
C GLY A 170 -23.93 32.32 19.57
N PRO A 171 -24.97 33.12 19.83
CA PRO A 171 -24.86 34.57 19.79
C PRO A 171 -24.36 35.23 21.07
N ILE A 172 -23.80 36.40 20.85
CA ILE A 172 -23.50 37.47 21.80
C ILE A 172 -24.79 37.93 22.50
N GLY A 173 -24.80 37.98 23.83
CA GLY A 173 -25.76 38.78 24.59
C GLY A 173 -26.15 38.20 25.95
N GLY A 174 -26.05 39.01 27.01
CA GLY A 174 -26.81 38.79 28.25
C GLY A 174 -26.07 39.10 29.55
N VAL A 175 -26.08 40.38 29.91
CA VAL A 175 -25.85 40.90 31.28
C VAL A 175 -26.79 40.20 32.27
N HIS A 176 -26.35 39.87 33.49
CA HIS A 176 -27.12 40.12 34.72
C HIS A 176 -26.29 39.88 36.00
N HIS A 177 -26.67 40.62 37.02
CA HIS A 177 -26.02 40.85 38.31
C HIS A 177 -26.07 39.65 39.26
N ASN A 178 -25.09 39.57 40.16
CA ASN A 178 -25.34 39.61 41.61
C ASN A 178 -24.09 40.09 42.35
#